data_AF-A0AAV4GWQ7-F1
#
_entry.id   AF-A0AAV4GWQ7-F1
#
_cell.length_a   1.000
_cell.length_b   1.000
_cell.length_c   1.000
_cell.angle_alpha   90.00
_cell.angle_beta   90.00
_cell.angle_gamma   90.00
#
_symmetry.space_group_name_H-M   'P 1'
#
loop_
_entity.id
_entity.type
_entity.pdbx_description
1 polymer ?
#
loop_
_entity_poly.entity_id
_entity_poly.type
_entity_poly.pdbx_seq_one_letter_code
_entity_poly.pdbx_strand_id
1 'polypeptide(L)'
;MNAESQTKPKIFFNRVKQQLCKTETRMADRRTAKIWLQYLKMLGILRKFLRAERTRNWHMHLMAMKEMPPFLAASGHKLYAKSVYIFIYSKFKFFLQTILVSINAFVVVNTSSNEAEDFGQDFLPILSLSVKSAGGLTRVCGFEVSSRTQWLLSMPACSEINCAVQELTDAHNSSSEQHK
;
A
#
# COMPACT_ATOMS: atom_id res chain seq x y z
N MET A 1 -3.27 33.51 -18.59
CA MET A 1 -3.77 34.12 -17.33
C MET A 1 -3.96 33.02 -16.27
N ASN A 2 -2.95 32.66 -15.47
CA ASN A 2 -3.17 31.77 -14.30
C ASN A 2 -2.04 31.72 -13.25
N ALA A 3 -1.12 32.70 -13.25
CA ALA A 3 0.01 32.70 -12.31
C ALA A 3 -0.32 33.32 -10.94
N GLU A 4 -1.23 34.31 -10.89
CA GLU A 4 -1.55 35.06 -9.66
C GLU A 4 -2.57 34.36 -8.74
N SER A 5 -3.33 33.39 -9.25
CA SER A 5 -4.30 32.62 -8.44
C SER A 5 -3.61 31.58 -7.55
N GLN A 6 -2.43 31.09 -7.94
CA GLN A 6 -1.67 30.08 -7.18
C GLN A 6 -0.68 30.66 -6.16
N THR A 7 -0.39 31.96 -6.19
CA THR A 7 0.59 32.60 -5.28
C THR A 7 -0.01 32.93 -3.91
N LYS A 8 -1.26 33.40 -3.87
CA LYS A 8 -2.00 33.71 -2.64
C LYS A 8 -2.06 32.53 -1.63
N PRO A 9 -2.42 31.29 -2.03
CA PRO A 9 -2.43 30.17 -1.08
C PRO A 9 -1.02 29.81 -0.60
N LYS A 10 0.00 29.86 -1.47
CA LYS A 10 1.39 29.57 -1.09
C LYS A 10 1.92 30.55 -0.04
N ILE A 11 1.62 31.84 -0.20
CA ILE A 11 2.00 32.89 0.76
C ILE A 11 1.33 32.65 2.12
N PHE A 12 0.04 32.30 2.12
CA PHE A 12 -0.70 31.97 3.33
C PHE A 12 -0.08 30.76 4.05
N PHE A 13 0.16 29.65 3.35
CA PHE A 13 0.79 28.46 3.95
C PHE A 13 2.17 28.75 4.52
N ASN A 14 2.97 29.59 3.86
CA ASN A 14 4.27 29.99 4.37
C ASN A 14 4.16 30.84 5.63
N ARG A 15 3.18 31.75 5.72
CA ARG A 15 2.91 32.52 6.94
C ARG A 15 2.48 31.61 8.10
N VAL A 16 1.61 30.64 7.84
CA VAL A 16 1.19 29.65 8.85
C VAL A 16 2.38 28.81 9.32
N LYS A 17 3.23 28.34 8.40
CA LYS A 17 4.48 27.63 8.75
C LYS A 17 5.42 28.47 9.60
N GLN A 18 5.59 29.75 9.28
CA GLN A 18 6.40 30.66 10.09
C GLN A 18 5.83 30.87 11.49
N GLN A 19 4.51 31.03 11.62
CA GLN A 19 3.87 31.16 12.93
C GLN A 19 4.01 29.89 13.76
N LEU A 20 3.81 28.71 13.16
CA LEU A 20 4.05 27.42 13.80
C LEU A 20 5.48 27.30 14.31
N CYS A 21 6.48 27.68 13.49
CA CYS A 21 7.88 27.66 13.89
C CYS A 21 8.17 28.59 15.06
N LYS A 22 7.64 29.82 15.05
CA LYS A 22 7.76 30.78 16.15
C LYS A 22 7.09 30.29 17.44
N THR A 23 5.97 29.57 17.33
CA THR A 23 5.31 28.97 18.50
C THR A 23 6.07 27.76 19.02
N GLU A 24 6.66 26.94 18.14
CA GLU A 24 7.47 25.78 18.54
C GLU A 24 8.70 26.22 19.34
N THR A 25 9.40 27.28 18.90
CA THR A 25 10.56 27.81 19.64
C THR A 25 10.16 28.42 20.97
N ARG A 26 9.07 29.19 21.04
CA ARG A 26 8.55 29.77 22.29
C ARG A 26 8.08 28.72 23.30
N MET A 27 7.55 27.61 22.82
CA MET A 27 7.02 26.56 23.68
C MET A 27 8.06 25.49 24.04
N ALA A 28 9.21 25.45 23.37
CA ALA A 28 10.26 24.47 23.61
C ALA A 28 10.84 24.49 25.04
N ASP A 29 10.77 25.64 25.73
CA ASP A 29 11.26 25.80 27.11
C ASP A 29 10.40 25.04 28.14
N ARG A 30 9.13 24.74 27.82
CA ARG A 30 8.23 24.06 28.75
C ARG A 30 8.28 22.54 28.54
N ARG A 31 8.51 21.79 29.62
CA ARG A 31 8.56 20.31 29.61
C ARG A 31 7.33 19.66 28.98
N THR A 32 6.12 20.12 29.33
CA THR A 32 4.86 19.60 28.80
C THR A 32 4.73 19.87 27.31
N ALA A 33 5.05 21.08 26.85
CA ALA A 33 4.98 21.43 25.45
C ALA A 33 5.96 20.60 24.60
N LYS A 34 7.16 20.30 25.11
CA LYS A 34 8.11 19.40 24.43
C LYS A 34 7.51 18.02 24.14
N ILE A 35 6.75 17.46 25.08
CA ILE A 35 6.06 16.18 24.90
C ILE A 35 4.97 16.30 23.84
N TRP A 36 4.15 17.36 23.89
CA TRP A 36 3.13 17.61 22.88
C TRP A 36 3.71 17.79 21.47
N LEU A 37 4.85 18.49 21.35
CA LEU A 37 5.56 18.64 20.07
C LEU A 37 6.09 17.30 19.54
N GLN A 38 6.62 16.44 20.41
CA GLN A 38 7.02 15.08 20.03
C GLN A 38 5.82 14.24 19.57
N TYR A 39 4.69 14.34 20.27
CA TYR A 39 3.45 13.66 19.90
C TYR A 39 2.90 14.13 18.55
N LEU A 40 2.88 15.45 18.31
CA LEU A 40 2.47 16.01 17.02
C LEU A 40 3.37 15.59 15.87
N LYS A 41 4.69 15.45 16.12
CA LYS A 41 5.65 14.90 15.14
C LYS A 41 5.30 13.45 14.79
N MET A 42 5.00 12.63 15.79
CA MET A 42 4.56 11.25 15.60
C MET A 42 3.27 11.17 14.76
N LEU A 43 2.24 11.96 15.10
CA LEU A 43 0.99 12.03 14.33
C LEU A 43 1.20 12.56 12.90
N GLY A 44 2.20 13.42 12.68
CA GLY A 44 2.59 13.88 11.36
C GLY A 44 3.07 12.73 10.47
N ILE A 45 3.96 11.89 11.01
CA ILE A 45 4.51 10.71 10.31
C ILE A 45 3.39 9.71 10.01
N LEU A 46 2.50 9.42 10.98
CA LEU A 46 1.37 8.52 10.77
C LEU A 46 0.42 9.01 9.67
N ARG A 47 0.11 10.32 9.64
CA ARG A 47 -0.72 10.90 8.57
C ARG A 47 -0.03 10.84 7.21
N LYS A 48 1.29 11.06 7.14
CA LYS A 48 2.05 10.87 5.89
C LYS A 48 1.96 9.42 5.41
N PHE A 49 2.12 8.46 6.31
CA PHE A 49 2.01 7.03 6.00
C PHE A 49 0.64 6.66 5.45
N LEU A 50 -0.44 7.01 6.16
CA LEU A 50 -1.82 6.74 5.72
C LEU A 50 -2.16 7.42 4.39
N ARG A 51 -1.64 8.63 4.17
CA ARG A 51 -1.80 9.32 2.89
C ARG A 51 -1.06 8.59 1.78
N ALA A 52 0.17 8.13 2.04
CA ALA A 52 0.96 7.39 1.07
C ALA A 52 0.28 6.08 0.66
N GLU A 53 -0.28 5.34 1.62
CA GLU A 53 -1.10 4.15 1.37
C GLU A 53 -2.29 4.45 0.45
N ARG A 54 -3.12 5.44 0.81
CA ARG A 54 -4.29 5.80 0.00
C ARG A 54 -3.96 6.29 -1.40
N THR A 55 -2.83 6.96 -1.57
CA THR A 55 -2.40 7.50 -2.86
C THR A 55 -1.51 6.50 -3.63
N ARG A 56 -1.25 5.32 -3.08
CA ARG A 56 -0.25 4.33 -3.56
C ARG A 56 1.09 4.97 -3.94
N ASN A 57 1.51 5.98 -3.19
CA ASN A 57 2.77 6.68 -3.47
C ASN A 57 3.91 6.03 -2.67
N TRP A 58 4.65 5.15 -3.34
CA TRP A 58 5.70 4.35 -2.71
C TRP A 58 6.85 5.19 -2.15
N HIS A 59 7.19 6.29 -2.83
CA HIS A 59 8.23 7.20 -2.36
C HIS A 59 7.86 7.85 -1.02
N MET A 60 6.63 8.37 -0.91
CA MET A 60 6.14 8.94 0.36
C MET A 60 6.01 7.89 1.45
N HIS A 61 5.64 6.65 1.09
CA HIS A 61 5.55 5.53 2.02
C HIS A 61 6.92 5.20 2.63
N LEU A 62 7.96 5.05 1.79
CA LEU A 62 9.33 4.77 2.26
C LEU A 62 9.90 5.91 3.11
N MET A 63 9.60 7.16 2.77
CA MET A 63 10.02 8.31 3.58
C MET A 63 9.37 8.31 4.97
N ALA A 64 8.06 8.03 5.05
CA ALA A 64 7.37 7.90 6.34
C ALA A 64 7.91 6.73 7.16
N MET A 65 8.15 5.58 6.52
CA MET A 65 8.73 4.38 7.12
C MET A 65 10.15 4.62 7.65
N LYS A 66 10.95 5.48 7.01
CA LYS A 66 12.30 5.85 7.50
C LYS A 66 12.24 6.75 8.74
N GLU A 67 11.23 7.61 8.86
CA GLU A 67 11.05 8.53 10.00
C GLU A 67 10.44 7.87 11.25
N MET A 68 9.77 6.72 11.09
CA MET A 68 9.00 6.02 12.13
C MET A 68 9.81 5.23 13.20
N PRO A 69 10.99 4.63 12.93
CA PRO A 69 11.67 3.72 13.87
C PRO A 69 12.01 4.30 15.25
N PRO A 70 12.42 5.58 15.40
CA PRO A 70 12.69 6.16 16.71
C PRO A 70 11.48 6.10 17.66
N PHE A 71 10.27 6.28 17.14
CA PHE A 71 9.04 6.24 17.94
C PHE A 71 8.66 4.80 18.32
N LEU A 72 8.84 3.85 17.40
CA LEU A 72 8.61 2.42 17.68
C LEU A 72 9.61 1.86 18.70
N ALA A 73 10.87 2.30 18.64
CA ALA A 73 11.88 1.93 19.62
C ALA A 73 11.54 2.53 21.01
N ALA A 74 11.12 3.80 21.05
CA ALA A 74 10.72 4.47 22.29
C ALA A 74 9.46 3.86 22.92
N SER A 75 8.52 3.35 22.13
CA SER A 75 7.31 2.68 22.63
C SER A 75 7.55 1.22 23.04
N GLY A 76 8.77 0.70 22.90
CA GLY A 76 9.10 -0.70 23.20
C GLY A 76 8.80 -1.69 22.07
N HIS A 77 8.29 -1.24 20.91
CA HIS A 77 8.00 -2.07 19.74
C HIS A 77 9.25 -2.31 18.87
N LYS A 78 10.30 -2.88 19.49
CA LYS A 78 11.60 -3.13 18.82
C LYS A 78 11.49 -4.07 17.62
N LEU A 79 10.59 -5.05 17.68
CA LEU A 79 10.37 -5.99 16.57
C LEU A 79 9.80 -5.28 15.34
N TYR A 80 8.89 -4.33 15.54
CA TYR A 80 8.34 -3.49 14.46
C TYR A 80 9.40 -2.54 13.89
N ALA A 81 10.25 -1.96 14.74
CA ALA A 81 11.38 -1.17 14.24
C ALA A 81 12.30 -2.04 13.35
N LYS A 82 12.57 -3.29 13.74
CA LYS A 82 13.35 -4.25 12.93
C LYS A 82 12.64 -4.61 11.62
N SER A 83 11.34 -4.90 11.66
CA SER A 83 10.58 -5.25 10.45
C SER A 83 10.53 -4.09 9.45
N VAL A 84 10.44 -2.84 9.91
CA VAL A 84 10.52 -1.64 9.06
C VAL A 84 11.86 -1.58 8.30
N TYR A 85 12.99 -1.83 8.97
CA TYR A 85 14.29 -1.85 8.29
C TYR A 85 14.39 -2.98 7.25
N ILE A 86 13.91 -4.18 7.60
CA ILE A 86 13.89 -5.33 6.67
C ILE A 86 13.00 -5.02 5.47
N PHE A 87 11.84 -4.40 5.68
CA PHE A 87 10.93 -4.01 4.62
C PHE A 87 11.58 -3.00 3.66
N ILE A 88 12.20 -1.93 4.19
CA ILE A 88 12.89 -0.93 3.37
C ILE A 88 14.00 -1.59 2.54
N TYR A 89 14.80 -2.45 3.15
CA TYR A 89 15.87 -3.18 2.45
C TYR A 89 15.31 -4.09 1.34
N SER A 90 14.25 -4.85 1.64
CA SER A 90 13.59 -5.73 0.66
C SER A 90 13.06 -4.94 -0.55
N LYS A 91 12.38 -3.81 -0.29
CA LYS A 91 11.84 -2.96 -1.36
C LYS A 91 12.95 -2.28 -2.17
N PHE A 92 14.07 -1.91 -1.56
CA PHE A 92 15.23 -1.40 -2.28
C PHE A 92 15.88 -2.47 -3.16
N LYS A 93 16.03 -3.70 -2.64
CA LYS A 93 16.53 -4.84 -3.42
C LYS A 93 15.63 -5.14 -4.61
N PHE A 94 14.31 -5.15 -4.41
CA PHE A 94 13.34 -5.33 -5.49
C PHE A 94 13.49 -4.25 -6.56
N PHE A 95 13.56 -2.97 -6.17
CA PHE A 95 13.76 -1.86 -7.10
C PHE A 95 15.03 -2.00 -7.95
N LEU A 96 16.14 -2.42 -7.34
CA LEU A 96 17.39 -2.69 -8.08
C LEU A 96 17.26 -3.87 -9.04
N GLN A 97 16.55 -4.93 -8.65
CA GLN A 97 16.34 -6.08 -9.50
C GLN A 97 15.40 -5.77 -10.67
N THR A 98 14.35 -4.98 -10.46
CA THR A 98 13.48 -4.45 -11.53
C THR A 98 14.27 -3.56 -12.49
N ILE A 99 15.17 -2.72 -11.98
CA ILE A 99 16.03 -1.88 -12.83
C ILE A 99 16.99 -2.74 -13.66
N LEU A 100 17.67 -3.70 -13.05
CA LEU A 100 18.58 -4.62 -13.75
C LEU A 100 17.86 -5.42 -14.85
N VAL A 101 16.65 -5.92 -14.56
CA VAL A 101 15.80 -6.57 -15.56
C VAL A 101 15.36 -5.57 -16.64
N SER A 102 15.01 -4.33 -16.30
CA SER A 102 14.62 -3.32 -17.29
C SER A 102 15.76 -2.86 -18.21
N ILE A 103 17.01 -2.83 -17.70
CA ILE A 103 18.21 -2.55 -18.52
C ILE A 103 18.51 -3.74 -19.43
N ASN A 104 18.32 -4.97 -18.95
CA ASN A 104 18.41 -6.18 -19.77
C ASN A 104 17.20 -6.37 -20.71
N ALA A 105 16.08 -5.68 -20.44
CA ALA A 105 14.80 -5.77 -21.16
C ALA A 105 14.47 -4.54 -22.01
N PHE A 106 15.42 -3.63 -22.26
CA PHE A 106 15.27 -2.66 -23.37
C PHE A 106 15.20 -3.37 -24.76
N VAL A 107 15.37 -4.70 -24.79
CA VAL A 107 15.12 -5.57 -25.96
C VAL A 107 13.71 -6.16 -26.01
N VAL A 108 12.88 -6.17 -24.95
CA VAL A 108 11.52 -6.74 -25.04
C VAL A 108 10.52 -5.92 -24.24
N VAL A 109 9.83 -5.03 -24.97
CA VAL A 109 8.54 -4.48 -24.59
C VAL A 109 7.49 -5.57 -24.85
N ASN A 110 6.97 -6.23 -23.79
CA ASN A 110 5.56 -6.08 -23.40
C ASN A 110 5.04 -7.07 -22.33
N THR A 111 4.29 -6.46 -21.39
CA THR A 111 3.00 -6.85 -20.79
C THR A 111 2.81 -8.28 -20.28
N SER A 112 3.26 -8.52 -19.06
CA SER A 112 2.59 -9.47 -18.15
C SER A 112 2.73 -8.96 -16.71
N SER A 113 2.22 -7.75 -16.45
CA SER A 113 2.24 -7.14 -15.11
C SER A 113 1.18 -7.79 -14.22
N ASN A 114 1.46 -9.00 -13.74
CA ASN A 114 0.84 -9.57 -12.55
C ASN A 114 1.87 -9.55 -11.42
N GLU A 115 2.39 -8.36 -11.11
CA GLU A 115 3.02 -8.11 -9.82
C GLU A 115 1.87 -7.91 -8.83
N ALA A 116 1.41 -9.02 -8.25
CA ALA A 116 0.55 -9.01 -7.08
C ALA A 116 1.35 -8.42 -5.91
N GLU A 117 1.45 -7.10 -5.90
CA GLU A 117 1.95 -6.33 -4.78
C GLU A 117 1.04 -6.58 -3.57
N ASP A 118 1.67 -6.69 -2.40
CA ASP A 118 1.07 -6.90 -1.08
C ASP A 118 -0.10 -5.95 -0.83
N PHE A 119 -1.27 -6.38 -1.28
CA PHE A 119 -2.52 -5.67 -1.20
C PHE A 119 -3.05 -5.88 0.21
N GLY A 120 -3.30 -4.77 0.93
CA GLY A 120 -3.91 -4.81 2.25
C GLY A 120 -5.11 -5.74 2.31
N GLN A 121 -5.39 -6.26 3.51
CA GLN A 121 -6.39 -7.29 3.85
C GLN A 121 -7.82 -7.10 3.27
N ASP A 122 -8.08 -6.03 2.53
CA ASP A 122 -9.34 -5.68 1.90
C ASP A 122 -9.53 -6.30 0.49
N PHE A 123 -8.56 -7.05 -0.06
CA PHE A 123 -8.64 -7.64 -1.43
C PHE A 123 -8.58 -9.17 -1.52
N LEU A 124 -8.65 -9.87 -0.39
CA LEU A 124 -8.70 -11.33 -0.33
C LEU A 124 -9.83 -12.02 -1.15
N PRO A 125 -10.92 -11.36 -1.62
CA PRO A 125 -11.87 -12.03 -2.51
C PRO A 125 -11.41 -12.21 -3.96
N ILE A 126 -10.51 -11.37 -4.48
CA ILE A 126 -10.20 -11.36 -5.93
C ILE A 126 -9.11 -12.37 -6.30
N LEU A 127 -8.21 -12.70 -5.36
CA LEU A 127 -7.24 -13.79 -5.51
C LEU A 127 -7.86 -15.19 -5.38
N SER A 128 -9.15 -15.30 -5.03
CA SER A 128 -9.85 -16.58 -4.87
C SER A 128 -10.07 -17.35 -6.18
N LEU A 129 -9.78 -16.76 -7.34
CA LEU A 129 -9.95 -17.41 -8.64
C LEU A 129 -8.89 -18.52 -8.90
N SER A 130 -7.63 -18.29 -8.51
CA SER A 130 -6.54 -19.27 -8.71
C SER A 130 -6.64 -20.45 -7.72
N VAL A 131 -7.05 -20.17 -6.48
CA VAL A 131 -7.26 -21.21 -5.44
C VAL A 131 -8.44 -22.13 -5.78
N LYS A 132 -9.38 -21.67 -6.59
CA LYS A 132 -10.58 -22.43 -6.95
C LYS A 132 -10.33 -23.55 -7.96
N SER A 133 -9.26 -23.47 -8.76
CA SER A 133 -9.00 -24.44 -9.83
C SER A 133 -8.23 -25.69 -9.39
N ALA A 134 -7.70 -25.75 -8.15
CA ALA A 134 -6.83 -26.84 -7.69
C ALA A 134 -7.45 -27.73 -6.59
N GLY A 135 -8.77 -27.70 -6.41
CA GLY A 135 -9.47 -28.65 -5.55
C GLY A 135 -9.23 -28.47 -4.04
N GLY A 136 -10.01 -27.59 -3.40
CA GLY A 136 -10.43 -27.80 -2.00
C GLY A 136 -10.31 -26.61 -1.05
N LEU A 137 -11.35 -25.77 -1.01
CA LEU A 137 -11.64 -24.85 0.10
C LEU A 137 -12.52 -25.53 1.19
N THR A 138 -12.34 -26.83 1.41
CA THR A 138 -13.13 -27.61 2.38
C THR A 138 -12.38 -27.91 3.67
N ARG A 139 -11.11 -27.49 3.81
CA ARG A 139 -10.29 -27.77 5.01
C ARG A 139 -9.72 -26.57 5.75
N VAL A 140 -10.03 -25.34 5.37
CA VAL A 140 -9.56 -24.17 6.13
C VAL A 140 -10.57 -23.86 7.24
N CYS A 141 -10.13 -24.02 8.48
CA CYS A 141 -10.88 -23.69 9.70
C CYS A 141 -11.27 -22.20 9.69
N GLY A 142 -12.55 -21.89 9.97
CA GLY A 142 -13.02 -20.51 10.17
C GLY A 142 -13.92 -19.93 9.07
N PHE A 143 -14.36 -20.69 8.08
CA PHE A 143 -15.31 -20.18 7.09
C PHE A 143 -16.76 -20.42 7.54
N GLU A 144 -17.47 -19.36 7.93
CA GLU A 144 -18.89 -19.44 8.29
C GLU A 144 -19.73 -19.92 7.11
N VAL A 145 -20.79 -20.70 7.38
CA VAL A 145 -21.65 -21.30 6.34
C VAL A 145 -22.28 -20.20 5.47
N SER A 146 -22.66 -19.07 6.07
CA SER A 146 -23.19 -17.88 5.41
C SER A 146 -22.25 -17.33 4.33
N SER A 147 -20.98 -17.15 4.65
CA SER A 147 -19.94 -16.71 3.70
C SER A 147 -19.73 -17.70 2.56
N ARG A 148 -19.91 -19.01 2.82
CA ARG A 148 -19.83 -20.09 1.83
C ARG A 148 -20.98 -20.08 0.86
N THR A 149 -22.18 -19.88 1.37
CA THR A 149 -23.39 -19.79 0.57
C THR A 149 -23.38 -18.52 -0.26
N GLN A 150 -22.99 -17.37 0.31
CA GLN A 150 -22.87 -16.11 -0.44
C GLN A 150 -21.89 -16.25 -1.60
N TRP A 151 -20.74 -16.87 -1.37
CA TRP A 151 -19.76 -17.12 -2.43
C TRP A 151 -20.27 -18.13 -3.46
N LEU A 152 -20.93 -19.22 -3.05
CA LEU A 152 -21.51 -20.20 -3.96
C LEU A 152 -22.56 -19.55 -4.88
N LEU A 153 -23.40 -18.67 -4.31
CA LEU A 153 -24.45 -17.95 -5.02
C LEU A 153 -23.91 -16.83 -5.91
N SER A 154 -22.77 -16.20 -5.57
CA SER A 154 -22.17 -15.14 -6.39
C SER A 154 -21.37 -15.66 -7.58
N MET A 155 -21.06 -16.97 -7.61
CA MET A 155 -20.18 -17.55 -8.61
C MET A 155 -20.70 -17.56 -10.05
N PRO A 156 -22.00 -17.83 -10.30
CA PRO A 156 -22.55 -17.69 -11.65
C PRO A 156 -22.38 -16.27 -12.20
N ALA A 157 -22.71 -15.25 -11.40
CA ALA A 157 -22.57 -13.85 -11.79
C ALA A 157 -21.10 -13.44 -12.03
N CYS A 158 -20.18 -13.90 -11.18
CA CYS A 158 -18.75 -13.66 -11.39
C CYS A 158 -18.21 -14.38 -12.64
N SER A 159 -18.75 -15.56 -12.96
CA SER A 159 -18.38 -16.32 -14.16
C SER A 159 -18.80 -15.58 -15.42
N GLU A 160 -20.02 -15.04 -15.46
CA GLU A 160 -20.53 -14.27 -16.60
C GLU A 160 -19.66 -13.04 -16.87
N ILE A 161 -19.33 -12.27 -15.83
CA ILE A 161 -18.45 -11.10 -15.95
C ILE A 161 -17.06 -11.53 -16.43
N ASN A 162 -16.52 -12.62 -15.90
CA ASN A 162 -15.22 -13.13 -16.29
C ASN A 162 -15.20 -13.62 -17.76
N CYS A 163 -16.25 -14.28 -18.22
CA CYS A 163 -16.41 -14.65 -19.63
C CYS A 163 -16.46 -13.41 -20.53
N ALA A 164 -17.25 -12.39 -20.16
CA ALA A 164 -17.31 -11.14 -20.91
C ALA A 164 -15.96 -10.40 -20.96
N VAL A 165 -15.19 -10.40 -19.86
CA VAL A 165 -13.84 -9.82 -19.82
C VAL A 165 -12.87 -10.62 -20.68
N GLN A 166 -12.97 -11.95 -20.70
CA GLN A 166 -12.13 -12.82 -21.53
C GLN A 166 -12.43 -12.64 -23.02
N GLU A 167 -13.70 -12.53 -23.41
CA GLU A 167 -14.14 -12.21 -24.77
C GLU A 167 -13.65 -10.82 -25.21
N LEU A 168 -13.63 -9.84 -24.31
CA LEU A 168 -13.14 -8.49 -24.61
C LEU A 168 -11.61 -8.41 -24.73
N THR A 169 -10.88 -9.35 -24.13
CA THR A 169 -9.41 -9.30 -24.01
C THR A 169 -8.71 -10.35 -24.89
N ASP A 170 -9.46 -11.16 -25.65
CA ASP A 170 -8.98 -12.34 -26.41
C ASP A 170 -8.11 -13.31 -25.58
N ALA A 171 -8.20 -13.22 -24.25
CA ALA A 171 -7.40 -13.99 -23.31
C ALA A 171 -8.17 -15.24 -22.89
N HIS A 172 -8.27 -16.21 -23.79
CA HIS A 172 -8.95 -17.47 -23.52
C HIS A 172 -8.09 -18.34 -22.60
N ASN A 173 -8.51 -18.50 -21.34
CA ASN A 173 -7.89 -19.46 -20.43
C ASN A 173 -8.37 -20.87 -20.80
N SER A 174 -7.64 -21.56 -21.69
CA SER A 174 -7.91 -22.98 -21.96
C SER A 174 -7.55 -23.81 -20.72
N SER A 175 -8.54 -24.35 -20.01
CA SER A 175 -8.28 -25.37 -19.00
C SER A 175 -7.85 -26.66 -19.70
N SER A 176 -6.61 -27.09 -19.46
CA SER A 176 -6.20 -28.47 -19.80
C SER A 176 -7.06 -29.42 -18.96
N GLU A 177 -7.91 -30.23 -19.60
CA GLU A 177 -8.61 -31.35 -18.98
C GLU A 177 -7.59 -32.44 -18.59
N GLN A 178 -6.81 -32.19 -17.54
CA GLN A 178 -5.77 -33.12 -17.09
C GLN A 178 -6.17 -33.95 -15.87
N HIS A 179 -7.44 -33.92 -15.45
CA HIS A 179 -7.94 -34.79 -14.40
C HIS A 179 -9.34 -35.34 -14.75
N LYS A 180 -9.35 -36.54 -15.34
CA LYS A 180 -10.46 -37.50 -15.23
C LYS A 180 -10.34 -38.27 -13.93
#